data_AF-A0A3N4K0C8-F1
#
_entry.id   AF-A0A3N4K0C8-F1
#
_cell.length_a   1.000
_cell.length_b   1.000
_cell.length_c   1.000
_cell.angle_alpha   90.00
_cell.angle_beta   90.00
_cell.angle_gamma   90.00
#
_symmetry.space_group_name_H-M   'P 1'
#
loop_
_entity.id
_entity.type
_entity.pdbx_description
1 polymer ?
#
loop_
_entity_poly.entity_id
_entity_poly.type
_entity_poly.pdbx_seq_one_letter_code
_entity_poly.pdbx_strand_id
1 'polypeptide(L)' 'MVAMYTIAGRQVGSHVLAMATLGITFGLTAMAMGGKKTETTPPIQASSGDEEKFIKEFLAKAEAESKAKH' A
#
# COMPACT_ATOMS: atom_id res chain seq x y z
N MET A 1 -33.62 16.54 5.16
CA MET A 1 -33.30 17.70 4.28
C MET A 1 -31.92 17.43 3.68
N VAL A 2 -31.78 17.35 2.36
CA VAL A 2 -30.47 17.14 1.71
C VAL A 2 -29.73 18.48 1.72
N ALA A 3 -28.57 18.52 2.37
CA ALA A 3 -27.72 19.71 2.34
C ALA A 3 -27.20 19.91 0.91
N MET A 4 -27.42 21.11 0.36
CA MET A 4 -26.92 21.54 -0.94
C MET A 4 -25.77 22.50 -0.70
N TYR A 5 -24.66 22.27 -1.39
CA TYR A 5 -23.48 23.13 -1.29
C TYR A 5 -23.22 23.77 -2.64
N THR A 6 -23.10 25.09 -2.68
CA THR A 6 -22.71 25.81 -3.89
C THR A 6 -21.20 25.66 -4.10
N ILE A 7 -20.81 24.82 -5.05
CA ILE A 7 -19.42 24.57 -5.40
C ILE A 7 -19.21 25.09 -6.82
N ALA A 8 -18.27 26.01 -7.01
CA ALA A 8 -17.98 26.65 -8.30
C ALA A 8 -19.23 27.21 -9.01
N GLY A 9 -20.14 27.83 -8.25
CA GLY A 9 -21.38 28.42 -8.78
C GLY A 9 -22.50 27.42 -9.10
N ARG A 10 -22.32 26.12 -8.84
CA ARG A 10 -23.34 25.08 -9.04
C ARG A 10 -23.74 24.46 -7.71
N GLN A 11 -25.03 24.22 -7.51
CA GLN A 11 -25.51 23.50 -6.33
C GLN A 11 -25.23 22.01 -6.47
N VAL A 12 -24.41 21.47 -5.59
CA VAL A 12 -24.07 20.05 -5.51
C VAL A 12 -24.72 19.47 -4.27
N GLY A 13 -25.51 18.41 -4.46
CA GLY A 13 -26.09 17.68 -3.34
C GLY A 13 -25.01 17.00 -2.50
N SER A 14 -25.11 17.11 -1.18
CA SER A 14 -24.19 16.51 -0.20
C SER A 14 -23.83 15.05 -0.49
N HIS A 15 -24.77 14.26 -1.03
CA HIS A 15 -24.56 12.84 -1.30
C HIS A 15 -23.67 12.62 -2.53
N VAL A 16 -23.86 13.44 -3.57
CA VAL A 16 -23.01 13.39 -4.77
C VAL A 16 -21.61 13.88 -4.44
N LEU A 17 -21.50 14.93 -3.63
CA LEU A 17 -20.22 15.43 -3.17
C LEU A 17 -19.45 14.39 -2.34
N ALA A 18 -20.12 13.76 -1.37
CA ALA A 18 -19.52 12.73 -0.54
C ALA A 18 -19.06 11.52 -1.38
N MET A 19 -19.88 11.05 -2.32
CA MET A 19 -19.50 9.95 -3.21
C MET A 19 -18.32 10.31 -4.11
N ALA A 20 -18.27 11.55 -4.62
CA ALA A 20 -17.14 12.03 -5.42
C ALA A 20 -15.85 12.08 -4.59
N THR A 21 -15.90 12.64 -3.38
CA THR A 21 -14.72 12.70 -2.50
C THR A 21 -14.22 11.31 -2.14
N LEU A 22 -15.11 10.43 -1.69
CA LEU A 22 -14.74 9.05 -1.34
C LEU A 22 -14.18 8.30 -2.55
N GLY A 23 -14.84 8.38 -3.71
CA GLY A 23 -14.38 7.74 -4.93
C GLY A 23 -13.00 8.22 -5.39
N ILE A 24 -12.74 9.53 -5.31
CA ILE A 24 -11.42 10.11 -5.63
C ILE A 24 -10.38 9.62 -4.62
N THR A 25 -10.66 9.68 -3.31
CA THR A 25 -9.70 9.23 -2.29
C THR A 25 -9.35 7.75 -2.44
N PHE A 26 -10.33 6.87 -2.63
CA PHE A 26 -10.08 5.44 -2.85
C PHE A 26 -9.39 5.17 -4.19
N GLY A 27 -9.77 5.85 -5.26
CA GLY A 27 -9.11 5.70 -6.56
C GLY A 27 -7.66 6.16 -6.54
N LEU A 28 -7.38 7.30 -5.92
CA LEU A 28 -6.02 7.84 -5.79
C LEU A 28 -5.15 6.97 -4.88
N THR A 29 -5.67 6.53 -3.73
CA THR A 29 -4.92 5.65 -2.82
C THR A 29 -4.64 4.29 -3.46
N ALA A 30 -5.59 3.71 -4.18
CA ALA A 30 -5.37 2.45 -4.92
C ALA A 30 -4.31 2.61 -6.02
N MET A 31 -4.33 3.73 -6.76
CA MET A 31 -3.29 4.03 -7.76
C MET A 31 -1.93 4.27 -7.11
N ALA A 32 -1.89 5.03 -6.02
CA ALA A 32 -0.64 5.36 -5.30
C ALA A 32 -0.03 4.14 -4.59
N MET A 33 -0.86 3.21 -4.12
CA MET A 33 -0.42 1.94 -3.53
C MET A 33 -0.18 0.84 -4.58
N GLY A 34 -0.49 1.09 -5.87
CA GLY A 34 -0.34 0.16 -6.99
C GLY A 34 1.10 -0.10 -7.44
N GLY A 35 2.08 0.07 -6.55
CA GLY A 35 3.48 -0.27 -6.78
C GLY A 35 3.84 -1.61 -6.14
N LYS A 36 4.87 -2.30 -6.64
CA LYS A 36 5.43 -3.47 -5.97
C LYS A 36 5.72 -3.10 -4.51
N LYS A 37 5.10 -3.80 -3.56
CA LYS A 37 5.52 -3.77 -2.17
C LYS A 37 6.99 -4.17 -2.16
N THR A 38 7.88 -3.20 -1.96
CA THR A 38 9.27 -3.51 -1.63
C THR A 38 9.20 -4.23 -0.29
N GLU A 39 9.44 -5.54 -0.30
CA GLU A 39 9.62 -6.29 0.93
C GLU A 39 10.75 -5.62 1.70
N THR A 40 10.38 -4.91 2.75
CA THR A 40 11.31 -4.23 3.64
C THR A 40 11.89 -5.32 4.52
N THR A 41 12.89 -6.03 4.00
CA THR A 41 13.67 -6.94 4.82
C THR A 41 14.36 -6.11 5.91
N PRO A 42 14.26 -6.51 7.18
CA PRO A 42 14.91 -5.79 8.26
C PRO A 42 16.42 -5.71 7.99
N PRO A 43 17.08 -4.58 8.31
CA PRO A 43 18.52 -4.44 8.07
C PRO A 43 19.29 -5.60 8.73
N ILE A 44 19.91 -6.46 7.92
CA ILE A 44 20.76 -7.56 8.41
C ILE A 44 22.09 -6.93 8.81
N GLN A 45 22.26 -6.70 10.10
CA GLN A 45 23.47 -6.13 10.69
C GLN A 45 24.13 -7.24 11.52
N ALA A 46 24.95 -8.09 10.88
CA ALA A 46 25.66 -9.18 11.56
C ALA A 46 27.11 -8.77 11.85
N SER A 47 27.70 -9.29 12.93
CA SER A 47 29.06 -8.93 13.34
C SER A 47 30.15 -9.52 12.46
N SER A 48 29.83 -10.44 11.55
CA SER A 48 30.75 -11.09 10.62
C SER A 48 30.11 -11.27 9.24
N GLY A 49 30.90 -11.05 8.18
CA GLY A 49 30.42 -11.12 6.79
C GLY A 49 29.92 -12.51 6.36
N ASP A 50 30.35 -13.58 7.03
CA ASP A 50 29.85 -14.94 6.78
C ASP A 50 28.47 -15.18 7.40
N GLU A 51 28.18 -14.59 8.55
CA GLU A 51 26.86 -14.67 9.18
C GLU A 51 25.81 -13.94 8.34
N GLU A 52 26.16 -12.80 7.74
CA GLU A 52 25.25 -12.10 6.83
C GLU A 52 24.89 -12.94 5.60
N LYS A 53 25.85 -13.67 5.03
CA LYS A 53 25.60 -14.54 3.87
C LYS A 53 24.68 -15.70 4.26
N PHE A 54 24.93 -16.33 5.39
CA PHE A 54 24.08 -17.40 5.91
C PHE A 54 22.64 -16.91 6.15
N ILE A 55 22.45 -15.75 6.78
CA ILE A 55 21.12 -15.18 7.04
C ILE A 55 20.41 -14.86 5.72
N LYS A 56 21.12 -14.31 4.73
CA LYS A 56 20.55 -14.02 3.39
C LYS A 56 20.11 -15.31 2.68
N GLU A 57 20.92 -16.36 2.71
CA GLU A 57 20.57 -17.65 2.11
C GLU A 57 19.41 -18.36 2.84
N PHE A 58 19.37 -18.27 4.17
CA PHE A 58 18.30 -18.83 4.99
C PHE A 58 16.96 -18.14 4.71
N LEU A 59 16.95 -16.80 4.68
CA LEU A 59 15.77 -16.01 4.34
C LEU A 59 15.29 -16.31 2.91
N ALA A 60 16.21 -16.37 1.94
CA ALA A 60 15.86 -16.70 0.55
C ALA A 60 15.22 -18.10 0.42
N LYS A 61 15.71 -19.10 1.16
CA LYS A 61 15.10 -20.44 1.20
C LYS A 61 13.74 -20.44 1.87
N ALA A 62 13.58 -19.73 2.99
CA ALA A 62 12.32 -19.63 3.71
C ALA A 62 11.22 -18.93 2.88
N GLU A 63 11.58 -17.85 2.17
CA GLU A 63 10.65 -17.18 1.24
C GLU A 63 10.27 -18.06 0.05
N ALA A 64 11.22 -18.80 -0.52
CA ALA A 64 10.95 -19.74 -1.62
C ALA A 64 10.01 -20.87 -1.18
N GLU A 65 10.20 -21.42 0.02
CA GLU A 65 9.34 -22.47 0.57
C GLU A 65 7.94 -21.93 0.93
N SER A 66 7.86 -20.70 1.46
CA SER A 66 6.58 -20.04 1.74
C SER A 66 5.79 -19.74 0.47
N LYS A 67 6.45 -19.38 -0.65
CA LYS A 67 5.78 -19.17 -1.94
C LYS A 67 5.37 -20.48 -2.64
N ALA A 68 6.01 -21.61 -2.31
CA ALA A 68 5.67 -22.92 -2.85
C ALA A 68 4.50 -23.62 -2.13
N LYS A 69 4.19 -23.19 -0.89
CA LYS A 69 3.11 -23.74 -0.06
C LYS A 69 1.78 -22.97 -0.18
N HIS A 70 1.67 -22.03 -1.13
CA HIS A 70 0.53 -21.13 -1.26
C HIS A 70 -0.13 -21.17 -2.64
#